data_AF-B7UR49-F1
#
_entry.id   AF-B7UR49-F1
#
_cell.length_a   1.000
_cell.length_b   1.000
_cell.length_c   1.000
_cell.angle_alpha   90.00
_cell.angle_beta   90.00
_cell.angle_gamma   90.00
#
_symmetry.space_group_name_H-M   'P 1'
#
loop_
_entity.id
_entity.type
_entity.pdbx_description
1 polymer ?
#
loop_
_entity_poly.entity_id
_entity_poly.type
_entity_poly.pdbx_seq_one_letter_code
_entity_poly.pdbx_strand_id
1 'polypeptide(L)'
;MRLALRLGRTLSELRHSLSVSEAMMWMEFDRVSPLGDERGDIRNAQIVKAVFGAQGMNVALKDAMLCWGEDEDKPEVDPFAALEDALSFAAQS
;
A
#
# COMPACT_ATOMS: atom_id res chain seq x y z
N MET A 1 -1.67 13.57 4.97
CA MET A 1 -1.81 13.28 6.42
C MET A 1 -0.57 12.68 7.09
N ARG A 2 0.47 12.26 6.35
CA ARG A 2 1.64 11.54 6.93
C ARG A 2 2.63 12.41 7.72
N LEU A 3 2.73 13.71 7.40
CA LEU A 3 3.65 14.64 8.06
C LEU A 3 3.41 14.76 9.58
N ALA A 4 2.15 14.94 10.00
CA ALA A 4 1.80 15.09 11.42
C ALA A 4 2.15 13.82 12.23
N LEU A 5 1.85 12.64 11.67
CA LEU A 5 2.17 11.36 12.28
C LEU A 5 3.67 11.17 12.50
N ARG A 6 4.51 11.53 11.52
CA ARG A 6 5.97 11.43 11.67
C ARG A 6 6.58 12.44 12.62
N LEU A 7 5.99 13.62 12.75
CA LEU A 7 6.41 14.62 13.73
C LEU A 7 5.95 14.28 15.15
N GLY A 8 5.17 13.21 15.32
CA GLY A 8 4.58 12.82 16.61
C GLY A 8 3.56 13.85 17.11
N ARG A 9 2.93 14.59 16.20
CA ARG A 9 2.01 15.69 16.50
C ARG A 9 0.63 15.43 15.93
N THR A 10 -0.36 16.05 16.55
CA THR A 10 -1.73 16.03 16.00
C THR A 10 -1.85 16.97 14.79
N LEU A 11 -2.83 16.72 13.91
CA LEU A 11 -3.13 17.63 12.79
C LEU A 11 -3.48 19.04 13.29
N SER A 12 -4.15 19.13 14.44
CA SER A 12 -4.49 20.40 15.09
C SER A 12 -3.23 21.15 15.51
N GLU A 13 -2.29 20.48 16.18
CA GLU A 13 -1.00 21.09 16.54
C GLU A 13 -0.23 21.56 15.31
N LEU A 14 -0.21 20.77 14.25
CA LEU A 14 0.48 21.13 13.02
C LEU A 14 -0.13 22.37 12.36
N ARG A 15 -1.47 22.46 12.32
CA ARG A 15 -2.19 23.61 11.77
C ARG A 15 -1.96 24.90 12.56
N HIS A 16 -1.73 24.81 13.86
CA HIS A 16 -1.48 25.98 14.71
C HIS A 16 0.00 26.35 14.84
N SER A 17 0.93 25.41 14.65
CA SER A 17 2.37 25.64 14.85
C SER A 17 3.18 25.82 13.57
N LEU A 18 2.65 25.40 12.42
CA LEU A 18 3.41 25.34 11.16
C LEU A 18 2.93 26.44 10.20
N SER A 19 3.86 27.24 9.70
CA SER A 19 3.55 28.31 8.76
C SER A 19 3.17 27.75 7.38
N VAL A 20 2.42 28.52 6.58
CA VAL A 20 2.00 28.08 5.23
C VAL A 20 3.21 27.80 4.32
N SER A 21 4.28 28.59 4.44
CA SER A 21 5.52 28.39 3.67
C SER A 21 6.24 27.10 4.05
N GLU A 22 6.34 26.79 5.35
CA GLU A 22 6.90 25.51 5.81
C GLU A 22 6.02 24.34 5.37
N ALA A 23 4.70 24.47 5.41
CA ALA A 23 3.79 23.42 4.95
C ALA A 23 4.01 23.11 3.46
N MET A 24 4.19 24.15 2.63
CA MET A 24 4.52 23.99 1.21
C MET A 24 5.89 23.33 1.00
N MET A 25 6.91 23.71 1.77
CA MET A 25 8.22 23.06 1.71
C MET A 25 8.14 21.56 2.06
N TRP A 26 7.33 21.20 3.06
CA TRP A 26 7.12 19.80 3.41
C TRP A 26 6.35 19.04 2.33
N MET A 27 5.42 19.67 1.62
CA MET A 27 4.75 19.06 0.46
C MET A 27 5.71 18.80 -0.71
N GLU A 28 6.60 19.74 -1.01
CA GLU A 28 7.63 19.53 -2.04
C GLU A 28 8.66 18.47 -1.61
N PHE A 29 9.03 18.44 -0.33
CA PHE A 29 9.89 17.38 0.20
C PHE A 29 9.22 16.00 0.09
N ASP A 30 7.93 15.90 0.40
CA ASP A 30 7.13 14.68 0.22
C ASP A 30 7.10 14.23 -1.24
N ARG A 31 7.11 15.16 -2.20
CA ARG A 31 7.11 14.82 -3.63
C ARG A 31 8.43 14.20 -4.11
N VAL A 32 9.57 14.65 -3.56
CA VAL A 32 10.92 14.17 -3.94
C VAL A 32 11.32 12.93 -3.17
N SER A 33 10.99 12.89 -1.89
CA SER A 33 11.17 11.74 -1.03
C SER A 33 9.85 11.55 -0.29
N PRO A 34 8.94 10.69 -0.79
CA PRO A 34 7.69 10.41 -0.10
C PRO A 34 7.97 10.22 1.38
N LEU A 35 7.39 11.10 2.19
CA LEU A 35 7.42 11.07 3.64
C LEU A 35 6.53 9.90 4.07
N GLY A 36 7.01 8.68 3.81
CA GLY A 36 6.25 7.46 3.99
C GLY A 36 6.89 6.28 3.30
N ASP A 37 7.45 5.40 4.13
CA ASP A 37 7.53 3.94 4.04
C ASP A 37 7.98 3.18 2.79
N GLU A 38 8.00 3.67 1.56
CA GLU A 38 8.37 2.78 0.44
C GLU A 38 9.79 2.19 0.62
N ARG A 39 10.75 3.02 1.01
CA ARG A 39 12.10 2.57 1.35
C ARG A 39 12.16 1.74 2.64
N GLY A 40 11.27 2.01 3.60
CA GLY A 40 11.16 1.24 4.83
C GLY A 40 10.60 -0.15 4.58
N ASP A 41 9.60 -0.26 3.73
CA ASP A 41 8.93 -1.48 3.29
C ASP A 41 9.87 -2.35 2.47
N ILE A 42 10.64 -1.76 1.55
CA ILE A 42 11.70 -2.48 0.83
C ILE A 42 12.73 -3.05 1.82
N ARG A 43 13.15 -2.27 2.82
CA ARG A 43 14.10 -2.74 3.84
C ARG A 43 13.51 -3.84 4.70
N ASN A 44 12.25 -3.72 5.10
CA ASN A 44 11.55 -4.75 5.86
C ASN A 44 11.41 -6.03 5.04
N ALA A 45 11.07 -5.94 3.75
CA ALA A 45 11.03 -7.06 2.82
C ALA A 45 12.39 -7.75 2.71
N GLN A 46 13.49 -6.98 2.66
CA GLN A 46 14.85 -7.53 2.66
C GLN A 46 15.18 -8.28 3.95
N ILE A 47 14.80 -7.73 5.11
CA ILE A 47 14.99 -8.39 6.42
C ILE A 47 14.19 -9.70 6.46
N VAL A 48 12.92 -9.67 6.06
CA VAL A 48 12.05 -10.86 6.00
C VAL A 48 12.68 -11.93 5.10
N LYS A 49 13.12 -11.55 3.89
CA LYS A 49 13.81 -12.46 2.97
C LYS A 49 15.07 -13.06 3.60
N ALA A 50 15.89 -12.27 4.30
CA ALA A 50 17.09 -12.75 4.95
C ALA A 50 16.78 -13.74 6.09
N VAL A 51 15.73 -13.49 6.89
CA VAL A 51 15.29 -14.36 7.97
C VAL A 51 14.78 -15.70 7.43
N PHE A 52 13.94 -15.69 6.39
CA PHE A 52 13.47 -16.92 5.73
C PHE A 52 14.62 -17.66 5.03
N GLY A 53 15.55 -16.93 4.40
CA GLY A 53 16.75 -17.50 3.80
C GLY A 53 17.64 -18.22 4.82
N ALA A 54 17.77 -17.67 6.04
CA ALA A 54 18.50 -18.32 7.13
C ALA A 54 17.84 -19.62 7.61
N GLN A 55 16.54 -19.81 7.36
CA GLN A 55 15.80 -21.04 7.65
C GLN A 55 15.81 -22.03 6.47
N GLY A 56 16.51 -21.71 5.38
CA GLY A 56 16.58 -22.54 4.17
C GLY A 56 15.43 -22.33 3.18
N MET A 57 14.56 -21.33 3.40
CA MET A 57 13.44 -20.99 2.54
C MET A 57 13.81 -19.89 1.54
N ASN A 58 13.44 -20.06 0.26
CA ASN A 58 13.68 -19.04 -0.76
C ASN A 58 12.40 -18.24 -1.02
N VAL A 59 12.31 -17.05 -0.43
CA VAL A 59 11.20 -16.11 -0.62
C VAL A 59 11.61 -15.02 -1.61
N ALA A 60 10.81 -14.77 -2.64
CA ALA A 60 11.08 -13.67 -3.56
C ALA A 60 10.82 -12.33 -2.85
N LEU A 61 11.63 -11.32 -3.16
CA LEU A 61 11.53 -10.02 -2.47
C LEU A 61 10.14 -9.39 -2.65
N LYS A 62 9.55 -9.53 -3.85
CA LYS A 62 8.21 -9.08 -4.19
C LYS A 62 7.12 -9.67 -3.29
N ASP A 63 7.29 -10.92 -2.85
CA ASP A 63 6.30 -11.62 -2.01
C ASP A 63 6.41 -11.16 -0.54
N ALA A 64 7.54 -10.53 -0.18
CA ALA A 64 7.78 -9.96 1.14
C ALA A 64 7.54 -8.44 1.18
N MET A 65 7.19 -7.80 0.06
CA MET A 65 6.82 -6.39 0.01
C MET A 65 5.39 -6.19 0.51
N LEU A 66 5.17 -5.06 1.19
CA LEU A 66 3.84 -4.65 1.62
C LEU A 66 3.09 -4.02 0.43
N CYS A 67 1.93 -4.58 0.09
CA CYS A 67 1.01 -3.98 -0.87
C CYS A 67 0.02 -3.09 -0.11
N TRP A 68 0.18 -1.77 -0.23
CA TRP A 68 -0.74 -0.81 0.37
C TRP A 68 -1.84 -0.45 -0.62
N GLY A 69 -3.09 -0.73 -0.25
CA GLY A 69 -4.27 -0.59 -1.12
C GLY A 69 -4.85 -1.95 -1.50
N GLU A 70 -6.14 -2.02 -1.80
CA GLU A 70 -6.70 -3.20 -2.45
C GLU A 70 -6.03 -3.37 -3.81
N ASP A 71 -5.79 -4.61 -4.22
CA ASP A 71 -5.24 -4.93 -5.54
C ASP A 71 -6.19 -4.37 -6.62
N GLU A 72 -5.96 -3.14 -7.08
CA GLU A 72 -6.77 -2.51 -8.15
C GLU A 72 -6.70 -3.32 -9.46
N ASP A 73 -5.74 -4.25 -9.56
CA ASP A 73 -5.54 -5.16 -10.69
C ASP A 73 -6.21 -6.54 -10.53
N LYS A 74 -6.91 -6.83 -9.42
CA LYS A 74 -7.74 -8.04 -9.38
C LYS A 74 -8.95 -7.79 -10.27
N PRO A 75 -9.14 -8.56 -11.37
CA PRO A 75 -10.37 -8.46 -12.13
C PRO A 75 -11.52 -8.73 -11.16
N GLU A 76 -12.50 -7.84 -11.14
CA GLU A 76 -13.73 -8.02 -10.38
C GLU A 76 -14.42 -9.25 -10.98
N VAL A 77 -14.15 -10.42 -10.42
CA VAL A 77 -14.73 -11.68 -10.88
C VAL A 77 -16.17 -11.68 -10.42
N ASP A 78 -17.10 -11.53 -11.36
CA ASP A 78 -18.52 -11.66 -11.09
C ASP A 78 -18.80 -13.04 -10.45
N PRO A 79 -19.25 -13.09 -9.17
CA PRO A 79 -19.49 -14.33 -8.46
C PRO A 79 -20.59 -15.19 -9.09
N PHE A 80 -21.43 -14.62 -9.96
CA PHE A 80 -22.61 -15.28 -10.52
C PHE A 80 -22.50 -15.63 -12.01
N ALA A 81 -21.39 -15.30 -12.68
CA ALA A 81 -21.22 -15.56 -14.12
C ALA A 81 -21.53 -17.02 -14.52
N ALA A 82 -21.08 -17.99 -13.72
CA ALA A 82 -21.35 -19.41 -13.96
C ALA A 82 -22.83 -19.80 -13.76
N LEU A 83 -23.55 -19.10 -12.90
CA LEU A 83 -24.98 -19.31 -12.68
C LEU A 83 -25.80 -18.72 -13.84
N GLU A 84 -25.42 -17.54 -14.33
CA GLU A 84 -26.06 -16.89 -15.48
C GLU A 84 -25.90 -17.71 -16.76
N ASP A 85 -24.73 -18.30 -17.01
CA ASP A 85 -24.51 -19.23 -18.11
C ASP A 85 -25.42 -20.47 -18.02
N ALA A 86 -25.58 -21.03 -16.82
CA ALA A 86 -26.43 -22.20 -16.59
C ALA A 86 -27.92 -21.88 -16.84
N LEU A 87 -28.39 -20.71 -16.40
CA LEU A 87 -29.77 -20.26 -16.63
C LEU A 87 -30.02 -19.94 -18.11
N SER A 88 -29.05 -19.34 -18.79
CA SER A 88 -29.10 -19.01 -20.21
C SER A 88 -29.17 -20.27 -21.08
N PHE A 89 -28.45 -21.33 -20.69
CA PHE A 89 -28.50 -22.63 -21.35
C PHE A 89 -29.87 -23.31 -21.16
N ALA A 90 -30.42 -23.28 -19.95
CA ALA A 90 -31.73 -23.87 -19.65
C ALA A 90 -32.90 -23.13 -20.31
N ALA A 91 -32.76 -21.83 -20.59
CA ALA A 91 -33.78 -21.04 -21.27
C ALA A 91 -33.84 -21.27 -22.79
N GLN A 92 -32.84 -21.91 -23.39
CA GLN A 92 -32.75 -22.20 -24.82
C GLN A 92 -33.21 -23.61 -25.20
N SER A 93 -33.56 -24.45 -24.22
CA SER A 93 -34.12 -25.81 -24.39
C SER A 93 -35.63 -25.85 -24.16
#